data_AF-A0A350M2M2-F1
#
_entry.id   AF-A0A350M2M2-F1
#
_cell.length_a   1.000
_cell.length_b   1.000
_cell.length_c   1.000
_cell.angle_alpha   90.00
_cell.angle_beta   90.00
_cell.angle_gamma   90.00
#
_symmetry.space_group_name_H-M   'P 1'
#
loop_
_entity.id
_entity.type
_entity.pdbx_description
1 polymer ?
#
loop_
_entity_poly.entity_id
_entity_poly.type
_entity_poly.pdbx_seq_one_letter_code
_entity_poly.pdbx_strand_id
1 'polypeptide(L)' 'RDILTKSQGSANVLNVVQATFEALSQLKSPQEEAARRGKNVSDLLPFWERRKQHA' A
#
# COMPACT_ATOMS: atom_id res chain seq x y z
N ARG A 1 4.93 2.04 12.25
CA ARG A 1 4.91 3.52 12.34
C ARG A 1 5.91 4.13 11.36
N ASP A 2 6.37 3.33 10.40
CA ASP A 2 7.66 3.51 9.74
C ASP A 2 7.39 3.55 8.25
N ILE A 3 7.48 4.74 7.67
CA ILE A 3 7.25 5.02 6.25
C ILE A 3 8.33 6.01 5.82
N LEU A 4 8.90 5.78 4.63
CA LEU A 4 9.79 6.72 3.96
C LEU A 4 9.03 7.39 2.83
N THR A 5 9.10 8.71 2.73
CA THR A 5 8.48 9.47 1.65
C THR A 5 9.42 10.53 1.10
N LYS A 6 9.16 10.96 -0.13
CA LYS A 6 9.80 12.11 -0.76
C LYS A 6 8.77 12.84 -1.62
N SER A 7 8.56 14.12 -1.36
CA SER A 7 7.74 14.96 -2.22
C SER A 7 8.49 15.24 -3.53
N GLN A 8 7.83 15.00 -4.65
CA GLN A 8 8.33 15.25 -6.00
C GLN A 8 7.36 16.20 -6.72
N GLY A 9 7.88 17.23 -7.39
CA GLY A 9 7.08 18.25 -8.06
C GLY A 9 6.95 19.54 -7.26
N SER A 10 5.72 19.99 -7.01
CA SER A 10 5.46 21.28 -6.35
C SER A 10 5.96 21.31 -4.91
N ALA A 11 6.66 22.39 -4.55
CA ALA A 11 7.07 22.68 -3.18
C ALA A 11 5.97 23.40 -2.35
N ASN A 12 4.81 23.69 -2.94
CA ASN A 12 3.72 24.34 -2.22
C ASN A 12 3.10 23.38 -1.18
N VAL A 13 3.02 23.83 0.07
CA VAL A 13 2.59 22.99 1.20
C VAL A 13 1.17 22.45 1.04
N LEU A 14 0.22 23.24 0.53
CA LEU A 14 -1.16 22.79 0.35
C LEU A 14 -1.25 21.65 -0.67
N ASN A 15 -0.49 21.76 -1.77
CA ASN A 15 -0.43 20.72 -2.79
C ASN A 15 0.25 19.45 -2.26
N VAL A 16 1.31 19.57 -1.46
CA VAL A 16 1.99 18.42 -0.85
C VAL A 16 1.05 17.67 0.10
N VAL A 17 0.28 18.40 0.91
CA VAL A 17 -0.73 17.78 1.81
C VAL A 17 -1.80 17.06 0.99
N GLN A 18 -2.37 17.71 -0.02
CA GLN A 18 -3.39 17.10 -0.88
C GLN A 18 -2.88 15.84 -1.59
N ALA A 19 -1.68 15.90 -2.18
CA ALA A 19 -1.05 14.75 -2.83
C ALA A 19 -0.75 13.61 -1.85
N THR A 20 -0.43 13.94 -0.60
CA THR A 20 -0.23 12.92 0.44
C THR A 20 -1.54 12.21 0.78
N PHE A 21 -2.65 12.94 0.92
CA PHE A 21 -3.97 12.33 1.11
C PHE A 21 -4.36 11.45 -0.07
N GLU A 22 -4.12 11.91 -1.29
CA GLU A 22 -4.39 11.12 -2.49
C GLU A 22 -3.57 9.82 -2.50
N ALA A 23 -2.26 9.90 -2.25
CA ALA A 23 -1.39 8.72 -2.21
C ALA A 23 -1.82 7.70 -1.17
N LEU A 24 -2.24 8.14 0.03
CA LEU A 24 -2.76 7.26 1.07
C LEU A 24 -4.07 6.60 0.66
N SER A 25 -4.94 7.32 -0.06
CA SER A 25 -6.22 6.77 -0.56
C SER A 25 -6.05 5.71 -1.64
N GLN A 26 -4.92 5.72 -2.35
CA GLN A 26 -4.61 4.75 -3.41
C GLN A 26 -4.01 3.45 -2.85
N LEU A 27 -3.67 3.38 -1.56
CA LEU A 27 -3.22 2.15 -0.92
C LEU A 27 -4.34 1.11 -0.95
N LYS A 28 -3.96 -0.15 -1.19
CA LYS A 28 -4.91 -1.25 -1.37
C LYS A 28 -4.67 -2.34 -0.34
N SER A 29 -5.74 -2.92 0.18
CA SER A 29 -5.61 -4.09 1.04
C SER A 29 -5.36 -5.35 0.19
N PRO A 30 -4.45 -6.25 0.61
CA PRO A 30 -4.24 -7.53 -0.08
C PRO A 30 -5.52 -8.36 -0.20
N GLN A 31 -6.42 -8.27 0.78
CA GLN A 31 -7.69 -8.98 0.83
C GLN A 31 -8.65 -8.52 -0.26
N GLU A 32 -8.79 -7.19 -0.44
CA GLU A 32 -9.62 -6.63 -1.51
C GLU A 32 -9.09 -6.98 -2.89
N GLU A 33 -7.77 -6.89 -3.10
CA GLU A 33 -7.16 -7.27 -4.38
C GLU A 33 -7.27 -8.78 -4.64
N ALA A 34 -7.23 -9.62 -3.61
CA ALA A 34 -7.47 -11.06 -3.72
C ALA A 34 -8.90 -11.38 -4.17
N ALA A 35 -9.89 -10.75 -3.51
CA ALA A 35 -11.29 -10.88 -3.87
C ALA A 35 -11.54 -10.39 -5.31
N ARG A 36 -10.99 -9.22 -5.67
CA ARG A 36 -11.10 -8.65 -7.03
C ARG A 36 -10.51 -9.57 -8.10
N ARG A 37 -9.41 -10.26 -7.80
CA ARG A 37 -8.70 -11.15 -8.74
C ARG A 37 -9.20 -12.60 -8.70
N GLY A 38 -10.09 -12.96 -7.77
CA GLY A 38 -10.55 -14.34 -7.58
C GLY A 38 -9.43 -15.30 -7.16
N LYS A 39 -8.45 -14.82 -6.39
CA LYS A 39 -7.32 -15.62 -5.89
C LYS A 39 -7.33 -15.70 -4.38
N ASN A 40 -6.66 -16.71 -3.82
CA ASN A 40 -6.42 -16.75 -2.39
C ASN A 40 -5.46 -15.64 -1.97
N VAL A 41 -5.68 -15.07 -0.78
CA VAL A 41 -4.83 -14.00 -0.22
C VAL A 41 -3.37 -14.49 -0.09
N SER A 42 -3.17 -15.76 0.28
CA SER A 42 -1.85 -16.41 0.38
C SER A 42 -1.00 -16.29 -0.89
N ASP A 43 -1.64 -16.30 -2.05
CA ASP A 43 -0.96 -16.31 -3.35
C ASP A 43 -0.51 -14.91 -3.78
N LEU A 44 -1.11 -13.88 -3.18
CA LEU A 44 -0.82 -12.46 -3.45
C LEU A 44 0.16 -11.88 -2.43
N LEU A 45 0.22 -12.43 -1.22
CA LEU A 45 1.18 -11.99 -0.22
C LEU A 45 2.62 -12.30 -0.67
N PRO A 46 3.56 -11.39 -0.43
CA PRO A 46 4.96 -11.61 -0.77
C PRO A 46 5.60 -12.71 0.09
N PHE A 47 6.67 -13.32 -0.42
CA PHE A 47 7.25 -14.53 0.19
C PHE A 47 7.74 -14.35 1.63
N TRP A 48 8.13 -13.13 2.03
CA TRP A 48 8.58 -12.83 3.39
C TRP A 48 7.43 -12.80 4.41
N GLU A 49 6.19 -12.55 4.00
CA GLU A 49 5.01 -12.63 4.88
C GLU A 49 4.43 -14.04 4.95
N ARG A 50 4.56 -14.83 3.87
CA ARG A 50 4.06 -16.23 3.85
C ARG A 50 4.66 -17.11 4.94
N ARG A 51 5.90 -16.86 5.36
CA ARG A 51 6.57 -17.64 6.43
C ARG A 51 5.91 -17.49 7.79
N LYS A 52 5.19 -16.39 8.05
CA LYS A 52 4.48 -16.17 9.33
C LYS A 52 3.21 -17.01 9.47
N GLN A 53 2.70 -17.60 8.40
CA GLN A 53 1.50 -18.47 8.44
C GLN A 53 1.82 -19.92 8.84
N HIS A 54 3.09 -20.32 8.81
CA HIS A 54 3.54 -21.68 9.14
C HIS A 54 4.40 -21.75 10.42
N ALA A 55 4.48 -20.64 11.17
CA ALA A 55 5.09 -20.55 12.49
C ALA A 55 3.98 -20.42 13.53
#